data_AF-A0A920DIK5-F1
#
_entry.id   AF-A0A920DIK5-F1
#
_cell.length_a   1.000
_cell.length_b   1.000
_cell.length_c   1.000
_cell.angle_alpha   90.00
_cell.angle_beta   90.00
_cell.angle_gamma   90.00
#
_symmetry.space_group_name_H-M   'P 1'
#
loop_
_entity.id
_entity.type
_entity.pdbx_description
1 polymer ?
#
loop_
_entity_poly.entity_id
_entity_poly.type
_entity_poly.pdbx_seq_one_letter_code
_entity_poly.pdbx_strand_id
1 'polypeptide(L)'
;MAPNKKNKIFVDRGSLNSEVNFSEKDYINLEILHQKLVSKLSNHVADQYKTINFRDKVFQDSSHHIGGIPMSENLDDSVIDKNLRVVDSESIFLCSSSVFQYSGSSNPTLTIVALGLRLADHLKRIN
;
A
#
# COMPACT_ATOMS: atom_id res chain seq x y z
N MET A 1 1.09 0.52 7.12
CA MET A 1 0.68 1.93 7.21
C MET A 1 -0.78 2.03 6.80
N ALA A 2 -1.62 2.72 7.56
CA ALA A 2 -3.00 2.95 7.14
C ALA A 2 -3.04 3.94 5.96
N PRO A 3 -4.02 3.85 5.04
CA PRO A 3 -4.21 4.86 4.01
C PRO A 3 -4.33 6.25 4.61
N ASN A 4 -3.62 7.22 4.03
CA ASN A 4 -3.57 8.60 4.51
C ASN A 4 -3.78 9.54 3.33
N LYS A 5 -4.82 10.38 3.40
CA LYS A 5 -5.16 11.35 2.33
C LYS A 5 -4.08 12.41 2.10
N LYS A 6 -3.14 12.59 3.04
CA LYS A 6 -1.97 13.46 2.87
C LYS A 6 -0.86 12.81 2.04
N ASN A 7 -0.91 11.48 1.85
CA ASN A 7 0.07 10.77 1.04
C ASN A 7 -0.39 10.76 -0.41
N LYS A 8 0.51 11.07 -1.33
CA LYS A 8 0.17 11.21 -2.75
C LYS A 8 1.40 10.99 -3.62
N ILE A 9 1.13 10.53 -4.84
CA ILE A 9 2.09 10.53 -5.95
C ILE A 9 1.54 11.52 -6.97
N PHE A 10 2.37 12.42 -7.48
CA PHE A 10 1.94 13.46 -8.41
C PHE A 10 3.08 13.86 -9.35
N VAL A 11 2.71 14.42 -10.49
CA VAL A 11 3.66 14.99 -11.44
C VAL A 11 3.67 16.50 -11.28
N ASP A 12 4.86 17.08 -11.11
CA ASP A 12 5.07 18.54 -11.11
C ASP A 12 6.20 18.89 -12.07
N ARG A 13 5.91 19.78 -13.03
CA ARG A 13 6.87 20.24 -14.07
C ARG A 13 7.64 19.10 -14.76
N GLY A 14 6.95 17.99 -15.05
CA GLY A 14 7.54 16.81 -15.70
C GLY A 14 8.33 15.87 -14.78
N SER A 15 8.42 16.17 -13.48
CA SER A 15 9.04 15.31 -12.48
C SER A 15 7.98 14.51 -11.72
N LEU A 16 8.24 13.21 -11.52
CA LEU A 16 7.41 12.34 -10.68
C LEU A 16 7.83 12.50 -9.23
N ASN A 17 6.89 12.87 -8.36
CA ASN A 17 7.12 13.13 -6.95
C ASN A 17 6.23 12.23 -6.09
N SER A 18 6.68 11.93 -4.87
CA SER A 18 5.93 11.19 -3.86
C SER A 18 6.03 11.89 -2.51
N GLU A 19 4.89 12.13 -1.88
CA GLU A 19 4.81 12.59 -0.49
C GLU A 19 4.26 11.46 0.37
N VAL A 20 5.04 11.06 1.39
CA VAL A 20 4.68 10.00 2.33
C VAL A 20 4.84 10.52 3.75
N ASN A 21 3.74 10.52 4.49
CA ASN A 21 3.63 11.04 5.84
C ASN A 21 3.14 9.92 6.76
N PHE A 22 3.94 9.61 7.78
CA PHE A 22 3.56 8.69 8.84
C PHE A 22 2.59 9.36 9.79
N SER A 23 1.54 8.64 10.19
CA SER A 23 0.65 9.07 11.26
C SER A 23 1.22 8.68 12.62
N GLU A 24 0.73 9.29 13.71
CA GLU A 24 1.07 8.86 15.08
C GLU A 24 0.80 7.36 15.30
N LYS A 25 -0.27 6.83 14.69
CA LYS A 25 -0.59 5.41 14.77
C LYS A 25 0.48 4.54 14.11
N ASP A 26 1.13 5.01 13.06
CA ASP A 26 2.21 4.26 12.41
C ASP A 26 3.44 4.18 13.32
N TYR A 27 3.82 5.28 13.99
CA TYR A 27 4.90 5.27 14.98
C TYR A 27 4.61 4.35 16.17
N ILE A 28 3.40 4.44 16.74
CA ILE A 28 2.98 3.56 17.84
C ILE A 28 3.05 2.09 17.42
N ASN A 29 2.60 1.74 16.21
CA ASN A 29 2.66 0.38 15.72
C ASN A 29 4.10 -0.13 15.55
N LEU A 30 5.02 0.73 15.09
CA LEU A 30 6.44 0.40 14.98
C LEU A 30 7.06 0.14 16.36
N GLU A 31 6.76 0.98 17.34
CA GLU A 31 7.22 0.81 18.73
C GLU A 31 6.71 -0.50 19.33
N ILE A 32 5.41 -0.81 19.17
CA ILE A 32 4.83 -2.06 19.66
C ILE A 32 5.47 -3.28 18.98
N LEU A 33 5.67 -3.22 17.66
CA LEU A 33 6.33 -4.30 16.92
C LEU A 33 7.77 -4.51 17.42
N HIS A 34 8.52 -3.42 17.57
CA HIS A 34 9.89 -3.43 18.08
C HIS A 34 9.97 -4.01 19.49
N GLN A 35 9.13 -3.57 20.42
CA GLN A 35 9.08 -4.11 21.79
C GLN A 35 8.77 -5.61 21.79
N LYS A 36 7.83 -6.07 20.94
CA LYS A 36 7.51 -7.49 20.80
C LYS A 36 8.66 -8.30 20.22
N LEU A 37 9.42 -7.76 19.26
CA LEU A 37 10.59 -8.42 18.70
C LEU A 37 11.72 -8.50 19.73
N VAL A 38 12.04 -7.39 20.41
CA VAL A 38 13.10 -7.34 21.43
C VAL A 38 12.77 -8.25 22.61
N SER A 39 11.54 -8.25 23.11
CA SER A 39 11.15 -9.15 24.21
C SER A 39 11.26 -10.63 23.84
N LYS A 40 10.89 -11.01 22.61
CA LYS A 40 10.96 -12.42 22.16
C LYS A 40 12.37 -12.87 21.78
N LEU A 41 13.21 -11.96 21.33
CA LEU A 41 14.53 -12.25 20.79
C LEU A 41 15.66 -11.63 21.63
N SER A 42 15.41 -11.29 22.90
CA SER A 42 16.25 -10.40 23.71
C SER A 42 17.74 -10.77 23.74
N ASN A 43 18.05 -12.07 23.83
CA ASN A 43 19.43 -12.59 23.84
C ASN A 43 20.11 -12.58 22.46
N HIS A 44 19.35 -12.34 21.39
CA HIS A 44 19.80 -12.32 20.00
C HIS A 44 19.72 -10.92 19.37
N VAL A 45 19.26 -9.91 20.10
CA VAL A 45 19.23 -8.52 19.65
C VAL A 45 20.44 -7.79 20.24
N ALA A 46 21.30 -7.23 19.37
CA ALA A 46 22.42 -6.39 19.81
C ALA A 46 21.92 -5.16 20.56
N ASP A 47 22.69 -4.68 21.56
CA ASP A 47 22.26 -3.62 22.47
C ASP A 47 21.80 -2.34 21.76
N GLN A 48 22.48 -1.96 20.67
CA GLN A 48 22.10 -0.79 19.86
C GLN A 48 20.70 -0.88 19.23
N TYR A 49 20.13 -2.08 19.12
CA TYR A 49 18.79 -2.31 18.57
C TYR A 49 17.75 -2.61 19.65
N LYS A 50 18.13 -2.69 20.94
CA LYS A 50 17.17 -2.88 22.04
C LYS A 50 16.32 -1.63 22.30
N THR A 51 16.82 -0.46 21.90
CA THR A 51 16.11 0.82 22.01
C THR A 51 16.26 1.57 20.69
N ILE A 52 15.14 1.92 20.06
CA ILE A 52 15.11 2.70 18.82
C ILE A 52 14.07 3.81 18.98
N ASN A 53 14.45 5.06 18.74
CA ASN A 53 13.49 6.14 18.53
C ASN A 53 13.16 6.21 17.04
N PHE A 54 11.96 5.76 16.65
CA PHE A 54 11.51 5.74 15.25
C PHE A 54 11.21 7.12 14.68
N ARG A 55 10.93 8.12 15.53
CA ARG A 55 10.62 9.49 15.08
C ARG A 55 11.85 10.23 14.53
N ASP A 56 13.04 9.82 14.96
CA ASP A 56 14.30 10.41 14.49
C ASP A 56 14.86 9.70 13.25
N LYS A 57 14.10 8.75 12.68
CA LYS A 57 14.55 7.94 11.53
C LYS A 57 13.95 8.43 10.24
N VAL A 58 14.75 8.35 9.18
CA VAL A 58 14.30 8.50 7.80
C VAL A 58 13.95 7.11 7.27
N PHE A 59 12.72 6.94 6.82
CA PHE A 59 12.25 5.69 6.23
C PHE A 59 12.52 5.68 4.72
N GLN A 60 13.01 4.54 4.24
CA GLN A 60 13.18 4.26 2.81
C GLN A 60 12.03 3.37 2.33
N ASP A 61 11.74 3.41 1.03
CA ASP A 61 10.74 2.53 0.45
C ASP A 61 11.23 1.07 0.45
N SER A 62 10.26 0.15 0.40
CA SER A 62 10.51 -1.30 0.29
C SER A 62 10.15 -1.84 -1.10
N SER A 63 10.04 -0.96 -2.09
CA SER A 63 9.56 -1.27 -3.45
C SER A 63 8.18 -1.91 -3.50
N HIS A 64 7.38 -1.77 -2.44
CA HIS A 64 5.99 -2.24 -2.34
C HIS A 64 5.00 -1.07 -2.37
N HIS A 65 5.09 -0.23 -3.40
CA HIS A 65 4.14 0.87 -3.60
C HIS A 65 2.74 0.31 -3.86
N ILE A 66 1.76 0.74 -3.04
CA ILE A 66 0.40 0.22 -2.99
C ILE A 66 -0.57 1.40 -2.90
N GLY A 67 -1.69 1.32 -3.62
CA GLY A 67 -2.72 2.35 -3.67
C GLY A 67 -2.45 3.45 -4.71
N GLY A 68 -3.14 4.58 -4.57
CA GLY A 68 -3.11 5.69 -5.53
C GLY A 68 -4.31 5.70 -6.48
N ILE A 69 -4.89 4.54 -6.78
CA ILE A 69 -6.13 4.39 -7.55
C ILE A 69 -6.99 3.31 -6.87
N PRO A 70 -7.34 3.45 -5.57
CA PRO A 70 -7.95 2.38 -4.81
C PRO A 70 -9.29 1.99 -5.42
N MET A 71 -9.55 0.69 -5.57
CA MET A 71 -10.86 0.19 -5.96
C MET A 71 -11.94 0.69 -5.00
N SER A 72 -13.11 1.09 -5.49
CA SER A 72 -14.23 1.50 -4.63
C SER A 72 -15.55 0.93 -5.12
N GLU A 73 -16.49 0.73 -4.20
CA GLU A 73 -17.90 0.49 -4.53
C GLU A 73 -18.66 1.81 -4.71
N ASN A 74 -18.17 2.91 -4.13
CA ASN A 74 -18.66 4.26 -4.36
C ASN A 74 -17.79 4.95 -5.42
N LEU A 75 -18.36 5.24 -6.59
CA LEU A 75 -17.63 5.84 -7.72
C LEU A 75 -17.24 7.30 -7.47
N ASP A 76 -17.83 7.97 -6.48
CA ASP A 76 -17.39 9.31 -6.07
C ASP A 76 -15.97 9.30 -5.44
N ASP A 77 -15.53 8.14 -4.95
CA ASP A 77 -14.28 7.96 -4.22
C ASP A 77 -13.17 7.28 -5.05
N SER A 78 -13.44 6.88 -6.30
CA SER A 78 -12.46 6.22 -7.16
C SER A 78 -12.77 6.35 -8.65
N VAL A 79 -11.72 6.29 -9.47
CA VAL A 79 -11.83 6.25 -10.93
C VAL A 79 -11.91 4.84 -11.50
N ILE A 80 -11.97 3.80 -10.65
CA ILE A 80 -12.20 2.41 -11.05
C ILE A 80 -13.29 1.74 -10.20
N ASP A 81 -14.03 0.81 -10.80
CA ASP A 81 -15.03 -0.01 -10.11
C ASP A 81 -14.45 -1.31 -9.51
N LYS A 82 -15.29 -2.10 -8.83
CA LYS A 82 -14.90 -3.40 -8.21
C LYS A 82 -14.37 -4.45 -9.18
N ASN A 83 -14.65 -4.30 -10.47
CA ASN A 83 -14.16 -5.17 -11.54
C ASN A 83 -12.86 -4.68 -12.16
N LEU A 84 -12.22 -3.67 -11.55
CA LEU A 84 -10.99 -3.03 -12.04
C LEU A 84 -11.19 -2.21 -13.31
N ARG A 85 -12.43 -1.93 -13.70
CA ARG A 85 -12.73 -1.16 -14.90
C ARG A 85 -12.67 0.32 -14.58
N VAL A 86 -12.07 1.11 -15.48
CA VAL A 86 -12.09 2.57 -15.39
C VAL A 86 -13.52 3.07 -15.55
N VAL A 87 -13.95 3.95 -14.66
CA VAL A 87 -15.27 4.59 -14.72
C VAL A 87 -15.42 5.30 -16.07
N ASP A 88 -16.61 5.21 -16.65
CA ASP A 88 -16.93 5.74 -17.99
C ASP A 88 -16.13 5.12 -19.16
N SER A 89 -15.47 3.98 -18.93
CA SER A 89 -14.86 3.16 -19.98
C SER A 89 -15.54 1.81 -20.11
N GLU A 90 -15.75 1.35 -21.34
CA GLU A 90 -16.28 0.00 -21.61
C GLU A 90 -15.19 -1.07 -21.63
N SER A 91 -13.93 -0.71 -21.86
CA SER A 91 -12.87 -1.66 -22.22
C SER A 91 -11.50 -1.43 -21.54
N ILE A 92 -11.36 -0.40 -20.71
CA ILE A 92 -10.11 -0.10 -20.00
C ILE A 92 -10.16 -0.66 -18.58
N PHE A 93 -9.18 -1.49 -18.23
CA PHE A 93 -9.05 -2.12 -16.91
C PHE A 93 -7.65 -1.89 -16.32
N LEU A 94 -7.56 -1.82 -14.99
CA LEU A 94 -6.32 -1.60 -14.25
C LEU A 94 -6.03 -2.75 -13.29
N CYS A 95 -4.99 -3.54 -13.55
CA CYS A 95 -4.59 -4.65 -12.69
C CYS A 95 -3.17 -4.46 -12.16
N SER A 96 -3.03 -3.88 -10.97
CA SER A 96 -1.74 -3.62 -10.32
C SER A 96 -1.91 -3.48 -8.80
N SER A 97 -0.83 -3.20 -8.06
CA SER A 97 -0.93 -2.82 -6.64
C SER A 97 -1.59 -1.46 -6.41
N SER A 98 -1.75 -0.62 -7.44
CA SER A 98 -2.34 0.71 -7.27
C SER A 98 -3.82 0.67 -6.92
N VAL A 99 -4.49 -0.46 -7.20
CA VAL A 99 -5.92 -0.68 -6.96
C VAL A 99 -6.25 -1.13 -5.55
N PHE A 100 -5.24 -1.39 -4.72
CA PHE A 100 -5.44 -1.89 -3.37
C PHE A 100 -5.91 -0.73 -2.49
N GLN A 101 -6.96 -0.96 -1.70
CA GLN A 101 -7.42 -0.01 -0.70
C GLN A 101 -6.46 0.10 0.49
N TYR A 102 -5.82 -1.01 0.86
CA TYR A 102 -4.95 -1.12 2.03
C TYR A 102 -3.68 -1.91 1.71
N SER A 103 -2.56 -1.50 2.30
CA SER A 103 -1.34 -2.32 2.35
C SER A 103 -1.49 -3.41 3.41
N GLY A 104 -1.28 -4.66 3.01
CA GLY A 104 -1.10 -5.77 3.94
C GLY A 104 0.31 -5.83 4.53
N SER A 105 0.55 -6.84 5.37
CA SER A 105 1.88 -7.14 5.94
C SER A 105 2.74 -8.05 5.05
N SER A 106 2.18 -8.58 3.97
CA SER A 106 2.85 -9.50 3.05
C SER A 106 3.14 -8.84 1.71
N ASN A 107 4.10 -9.38 0.97
CA ASN A 107 4.49 -8.87 -0.35
C ASN A 107 3.28 -8.89 -1.31
N PRO A 108 3.07 -7.83 -2.12
CA PRO A 108 1.82 -7.65 -2.88
C PRO A 108 1.67 -8.60 -4.06
N THR A 109 2.77 -9.22 -4.53
CA THR A 109 2.82 -10.00 -5.78
C THR A 109 1.74 -11.07 -5.88
N LEU A 110 1.53 -11.86 -4.83
CA LEU A 110 0.53 -12.93 -4.85
C LEU A 110 -0.90 -12.37 -5.02
N THR A 111 -1.20 -11.24 -4.36
CA THR A 111 -2.48 -10.57 -4.50
C THR A 111 -2.66 -9.97 -5.89
N ILE A 112 -1.60 -9.43 -6.50
CA ILE A 112 -1.65 -8.92 -7.89
C ILE A 112 -1.95 -10.08 -8.86
N VAL A 113 -1.30 -11.23 -8.69
CA VAL A 113 -1.57 -12.43 -9.51
C VAL A 113 -3.02 -12.89 -9.34
N ALA A 114 -3.53 -12.93 -8.11
CA ALA A 114 -4.92 -13.30 -7.84
C ALA A 114 -5.92 -12.32 -8.48
N LEU A 115 -5.64 -11.01 -8.46
CA LEU A 115 -6.45 -10.02 -9.16
C LEU A 115 -6.41 -10.21 -10.69
N GLY A 116 -5.25 -10.56 -11.24
CA GLY A 116 -5.09 -10.85 -12.67
C GLY A 116 -5.94 -12.04 -13.11
N LEU A 117 -5.93 -13.14 -12.33
CA LEU A 117 -6.79 -14.29 -12.59
C LEU A 117 -8.28 -13.92 -12.50
N ARG A 118 -8.67 -13.18 -11.45
CA ARG A 118 -10.05 -12.70 -11.29
C ARG A 118 -10.50 -11.82 -12.45
N LEU A 119 -9.64 -10.93 -12.93
CA LEU A 119 -9.91 -10.06 -14.07
C LEU A 119 -10.07 -10.88 -15.35
N ALA A 120 -9.18 -11.85 -15.60
CA ALA A 120 -9.29 -12.74 -16.76
C ALA A 120 -10.63 -13.49 -16.79
N ASP A 121 -11.09 -13.99 -15.65
CA ASP A 121 -12.41 -14.63 -15.54
C ASP A 121 -13.58 -13.67 -15.74
N HIS A 122 -13.43 -12.40 -15.32
CA HIS A 122 -14.43 -11.36 -15.59
C HIS A 122 -14.52 -11.04 -17.08
N LEU A 123 -13.37 -10.83 -17.75
CA LEU A 123 -13.29 -10.53 -19.17
C LEU A 123 -13.93 -11.64 -20.03
N LYS A 124 -13.71 -12.91 -19.68
CA LYS A 124 -14.36 -14.05 -20.36
C LYS A 124 -15.89 -14.07 -20.28
N ARG A 125 -16.49 -13.38 -19.30
CA ARG A 125 -17.95 -13.32 -19.11
C ARG A 125 -18.61 -12.13 -19.80
N ILE A 126 -17.83 -11.10 -20.13
CA ILE A 126 -18.32 -9.86 -20.75
C ILE A 126 -17.89 -9.72 -22.22
N ASN A 127 -16.97 -10.57 -22.68
CA ASN A 127 -16.74 -10.87 -24.10
C ASN A 127 -17.77 -11.89 -24.59
#